data_AF-A0A8S9KIZ6-F1
#
_entry.id   AF-A0A8S9KIZ6-F1
#
_cell.length_a   1.000
_cell.length_b   1.000
_cell.length_c   1.000
_cell.angle_alpha   90.00
_cell.angle_beta   90.00
_cell.angle_gamma   90.00
#
_symmetry.space_group_name_H-M   'P 1'
#
loop_
_entity.id
_entity.type
_entity.pdbx_description
1 polymer ?
#
loop_
_entity_poly.entity_id
_entity_poly.type
_entity_poly.pdbx_seq_one_letter_code
_entity_poly.pdbx_strand_id
1 'polypeptide(L)' 'MGSGQSPEALMEQVQAQLQQAYAEELIETLRGKCFDKCVTKPGSSLSSGESSCVSRCVDRYIEAMGIISRSLFSHQR' A
#
# COMPACT_ATOMS: atom_id res chain seq x y z
N MET A 1 -29.68 1.32 28.71
CA MET A 1 -29.09 1.75 27.43
C MET A 1 -27.96 0.79 27.11
N GLY A 2 -28.19 -0.16 26.21
CA GLY A 2 -27.23 -1.22 25.92
C GLY A 2 -27.61 -1.86 24.59
N SER A 3 -27.37 -1.14 23.50
CA SER A 3 -27.46 -1.69 22.16
C SER A 3 -26.21 -2.54 21.95
N GLY A 4 -26.34 -3.85 22.15
CA GLY A 4 -25.32 -4.80 21.71
C GLY A 4 -25.14 -4.65 20.20
N GLN A 5 -23.93 -4.31 19.77
CA GLN A 5 -23.56 -4.29 18.36
C GLN A 5 -23.90 -5.67 17.76
N SER A 6 -24.62 -5.73 16.64
CA SER A 6 -24.88 -7.02 16.01
C SER A 6 -23.55 -7.63 15.54
N PRO A 7 -23.37 -8.96 15.60
CA PRO A 7 -22.14 -9.62 15.16
C PRO A 7 -21.74 -9.23 13.72
N GLU A 8 -22.72 -8.99 12.84
CA GLU A 8 -22.50 -8.55 11.46
C GLU A 8 -21.88 -7.16 11.40
N ALA A 9 -22.36 -6.21 12.20
CA ALA A 9 -21.82 -4.85 12.26
C ALA A 9 -20.38 -4.85 12.81
N LEU A 10 -20.08 -5.74 13.76
CA LEU A 10 -18.72 -5.91 14.27
C LEU A 10 -17.79 -6.50 13.19
N MET A 11 -18.26 -7.50 12.44
CA MET A 11 -17.47 -8.10 11.35
C MET A 11 -17.15 -7.09 10.24
N GLU A 12 -18.12 -6.25 9.86
CA GLU A 12 -17.92 -5.18 8.89
C GLU A 12 -16.87 -4.16 9.37
N GLN A 13 -16.94 -3.76 10.65
CA GLN A 13 -15.94 -2.87 11.26
C GLN A 13 -14.55 -3.50 11.25
N VAL A 14 -14.42 -4.78 11.62
CA VAL A 14 -13.13 -5.50 11.60
C VAL A 14 -12.58 -5.57 10.17
N GLN A 15 -13.42 -5.83 9.17
CA GLN A 15 -12.99 -5.87 7.78
C GLN A 15 -12.49 -4.50 7.31
N ALA A 16 -13.19 -3.42 7.64
CA ALA A 16 -12.76 -2.06 7.31
C ALA A 16 -11.40 -1.72 7.95
N GLN A 17 -11.20 -2.10 9.22
CA GLN A 17 -9.93 -1.90 9.93
C GLN A 17 -8.78 -2.68 9.28
N LEU A 18 -9.01 -3.92 8.85
CA LEU A 18 -8.01 -4.72 8.15
C LEU A 18 -7.60 -4.09 6.81
N GLN A 19 -8.57 -3.59 6.03
CA GLN A 19 -8.26 -2.91 4.77
C GLN A 19 -7.45 -1.64 5.01
N GLN A 20 -7.79 -0.88 6.06
CA GLN A 20 -7.03 0.31 6.44
C GLN A 20 -5.59 -0.03 6.84
N ALA A 21 -5.41 -1.02 7.73
CA ALA A 21 -4.08 -1.43 8.17
C ALA A 21 -3.20 -1.91 7.00
N TYR A 22 -3.78 -2.68 6.07
CA TYR A 22 -3.09 -3.10 4.84
C TYR A 22 -2.67 -1.90 3.97
N ALA A 23 -3.55 -0.91 3.81
CA ALA A 23 -3.22 0.31 3.06
C ALA A 23 -2.10 1.11 3.71
N GLU A 24 -2.12 1.25 5.05
CA GLU A 24 -1.06 1.92 5.80
C GLU A 24 0.29 1.22 5.64
N GLU A 25 0.33 -0.11 5.75
CA GLU A 25 1.54 -0.91 5.55
C GLU A 25 2.10 -0.77 4.13
N LEU A 26 1.22 -0.78 3.12
CA LEU A 26 1.61 -0.57 1.73
C LEU A 26 2.21 0.83 1.52
N ILE A 27 1.61 1.86 2.10
CA ILE A 27 2.10 3.24 2.01
C ILE A 27 3.49 3.35 2.65
N GLU A 28 3.70 2.75 3.83
CA GLU A 28 5.00 2.77 4.50
C GLU A 28 6.07 2.03 3.68
N THR A 29 5.70 0.89 3.09
CA THR A 29 6.59 0.12 2.22
C THR A 29 6.98 0.93 0.98
N LEU A 30 6.01 1.55 0.30
CA LEU A 30 6.24 2.40 -0.87
C LEU A 30 7.10 3.61 -0.50
N ARG A 31 6.83 4.24 0.65
CA ARG A 31 7.62 5.36 1.17
C ARG A 31 9.08 4.96 1.27
N GLY A 32 9.40 3.88 1.98
CA GLY A 32 10.79 3.42 2.15
C GLY A 32 11.45 3.07 0.81
N LYS A 33 10.82 2.19 0.02
CA LYS A 33 11.40 1.71 -1.25
C LYS A 33 11.60 2.82 -2.27
N CYS A 34 10.61 3.67 -2.47
CA CYS A 34 10.69 4.73 -3.47
C CYS A 34 11.55 5.90 -3.01
N PHE A 35 11.62 6.19 -1.70
CA PHE A 35 12.58 7.16 -1.18
C PHE A 35 14.01 6.71 -1.43
N ASP A 36 14.38 5.50 -0.99
CA ASP A 36 15.72 4.93 -1.17
C ASP A 36 16.15 4.87 -2.64
N LYS A 37 15.20 4.57 -3.53
CA LYS A 37 15.48 4.42 -4.96
C LYS A 37 15.60 5.76 -5.69
N CYS A 38 14.76 6.73 -5.35
CA CYS A 38 14.56 7.92 -6.16
C CYS A 38 15.16 9.19 -5.56
N VAL A 39 15.26 9.32 -4.25
CA VAL A 39 15.75 10.55 -3.59
C VAL A 39 17.25 10.46 -3.38
N THR A 40 18.01 11.14 -4.24
CA THR A 40 19.48 11.06 -4.23
C THR A 40 20.13 12.18 -3.43
N LYS A 41 19.45 13.32 -3.31
CA LYS A 41 19.90 14.49 -2.56
C LYS A 41 18.73 15.04 -1.76
N PRO A 42 18.55 14.56 -0.51
CA PRO A 42 17.46 15.03 0.34
C PRO A 42 17.48 16.55 0.50
N GLY A 43 16.32 17.18 0.33
CA GLY A 43 16.12 18.61 0.47
C GLY A 43 14.69 18.93 0.87
N SER A 44 14.35 20.21 0.93
CA SER A 44 12.98 20.66 1.29
C SER A 44 11.94 20.38 0.19
N SER A 45 12.38 20.01 -1.01
CA SER A 45 11.52 19.67 -2.14
C SER A 45 12.18 18.61 -3.02
N LEU A 46 11.34 17.87 -3.75
CA LEU A 46 11.82 16.97 -4.79
C LEU A 46 12.14 17.76 -6.05
N SER A 47 13.26 17.42 -6.70
CA SER A 47 13.49 17.85 -8.08
C SER A 47 12.44 17.27 -9.03
N SER A 48 12.34 17.82 -10.24
CA SER A 48 11.46 17.26 -11.28
C SER A 48 11.81 15.81 -11.64
N GLY A 49 13.10 15.47 -11.62
CA GLY A 49 13.60 14.12 -11.84
C GLY A 49 13.19 13.15 -10.73
N GLU A 50 13.37 13.54 -9.47
CA GLU A 50 12.97 12.74 -8.31
C GLU A 50 11.46 12.54 -8.26
N SER A 51 10.67 13.59 -8.52
CA SER A 51 9.21 13.51 -8.58
C SER A 51 8.73 12.52 -9.66
N SER A 52 9.33 12.60 -10.85
CA SER A 52 9.02 11.67 -11.95
C SER A 52 9.46 10.24 -11.65
N CYS A 53 10.57 10.07 -10.91
CA CYS A 53 11.03 8.76 -10.45
C CYS A 53 10.06 8.16 -9.44
N VAL A 54 9.64 8.92 -8.42
CA VAL A 54 8.72 8.45 -7.37
C VAL A 54 7.39 8.01 -7.97
N SER A 55 6.79 8.79 -8.88
CA SER A 55 5.56 8.39 -9.58
C SER A 55 5.73 7.05 -10.30
N ARG A 56 6.82 6.90 -11.08
CA ARG A 56 7.10 5.62 -11.76
C ARG A 56 7.38 4.48 -10.79
N CYS A 57 8.06 4.73 -9.69
CA CYS A 57 8.38 3.72 -8.69
C CYS A 57 7.11 3.13 -8.09
N VAL A 58 6.16 3.99 -7.67
CA VAL A 58 4.87 3.56 -7.11
C VAL A 58 4.09 2.73 -8.13
N ASP A 59 3.93 3.23 -9.37
CA ASP A 59 3.21 2.52 -10.43
C ASP A 59 3.79 1.12 -10.68
N ARG A 60 5.11 1.03 -10.81
CA ARG A 60 5.80 -0.25 -11.06
C ARG A 60 5.70 -1.20 -9.87
N TYR A 61 5.75 -0.70 -8.64
CA TYR A 61 5.65 -1.54 -7.45
C TYR A 61 4.25 -2.17 -7.35
N ILE A 62 3.20 -1.37 -7.53
CA ILE A 62 1.81 -1.86 -7.52
C ILE A 62 1.57 -2.86 -8.66
N GLU A 63 2.09 -2.59 -9.86
CA GLU A 63 2.03 -3.51 -10.98
C GLU A 63 2.70 -4.86 -10.67
N ALA A 64 3.91 -4.81 -10.11
CA ALA A 64 4.66 -6.00 -9.70
C ALA A 64 3.92 -6.80 -8.62
N MET A 65 3.34 -6.13 -7.60
CA MET A 65 2.48 -6.77 -6.61
C MET A 65 1.30 -7.50 -7.27
N GLY A 66 0.66 -6.87 -8.27
CA GLY A 66 -0.43 -7.49 -9.02
C GLY A 66 0.00 -8.75 -9.78
N ILE A 67 1.18 -8.73 -10.41
CA ILE A 67 1.74 -9.90 -11.09
C ILE A 67 2.03 -11.02 -10.07
N ILE A 68 2.68 -10.69 -8.96
CA ILE A 68 3.02 -11.65 -7.90
C ILE A 68 1.75 -12.27 -7.31
N SER A 69 0.76 -11.44 -6.97
CA SER A 69 -0.53 -11.90 -6.46
C SER A 69 -1.20 -12.89 -7.40
N ARG A 70 -1.32 -12.55 -8.70
CA ARG A 70 -1.86 -13.48 -9.70
C ARG A 70 -1.06 -14.77 -9.78
N SER A 71 0.27 -14.70 -9.75
CA SER A 71 1.14 -15.88 -9.81
C SER A 71 0.98 -16.79 -8.59
N LEU A 72 0.89 -16.22 -7.39
CA LEU A 72 0.70 -16.98 -6.15
C LEU A 72 -0.63 -17.72 -6.15
N PHE A 73 -1.72 -17.05 -6.53
CA PHE A 73 -3.05 -17.65 -6.53
C PHE A 73 -3.34 -18.49 -7.78
N SER A 74 -2.60 -18.31 -8.89
CA SER A 74 -2.70 -19.18 -10.07
C SER A 74 -2.09 -20.57 -9.85
N HIS A 75 -1.10 -20.69 -8.97
CA HIS A 75 -0.46 -21.96 -8.62
C HIS A 75 -1.24 -22.81 -7.60
N GLN A 76 -2.40 -22.34 -7.11
CA GLN A 76 -3.28 -23.08 -6.20
C GLN A 76 -4.28 -24.02 -6.92
N ARG A 77 -3.95 -24.50 -8.12
CA ARG A 77 -4.68 -25.58 -8.81
C ARG A 77 -3.84 -26.83 -8.94
#